data_AF-A0A562ZWC6-F1
#
_entry.id   AF-A0A562ZWC6-F1
#
_cell.length_a   1.000
_cell.length_b   1.000
_cell.length_c   1.000
_cell.angle_alpha   90.00
_cell.angle_beta   90.00
_cell.angle_gamma   90.00
#
_symmetry.space_group_name_H-M   'P 1'
#
loop_
_entity.id
_entity.type
_entity.pdbx_description
1 polymer ?
#
loop_
_entity_poly.entity_id
_entity_poly.type
_entity_poly.pdbx_seq_one_letter_code
_entity_poly.pdbx_strand_id
1 'polypeptide(L)'
;MHSIDQWLKASVAAAVLMAGAGIFHHYVIYLPDEVSRAEARSTAGQSGLDHCRQSARLHYDVTWASACMAVASQEEQRHAECLRDGQGDPAQVRARCDQLHGERDGSSDCTLPDARAAVVNAAFKDADDRCVAEVKRRVGP
;
A
#
# COMPACT_ATOMS: atom_id res chain seq x y z
N MET A 1 58.70 -41.82 22.76
CA MET A 1 57.30 -41.77 22.25
C MET A 1 56.56 -40.47 22.58
N HIS A 2 57.23 -39.43 23.12
CA HIS A 2 56.58 -38.15 23.48
C HIS A 2 56.56 -37.12 22.33
N SER A 3 57.53 -37.16 21.42
CA SER A 3 57.73 -36.18 20.35
C SER A 3 56.68 -36.28 19.23
N ILE A 4 56.11 -37.46 19.02
CA ILE A 4 55.11 -37.71 17.96
C ILE A 4 53.79 -37.01 18.29
N ASP A 5 53.40 -36.99 19.56
CA ASP A 5 52.17 -36.39 20.05
C ASP A 5 52.17 -34.85 19.91
N GLN A 6 53.35 -34.24 20.11
CA GLN A 6 53.55 -32.79 19.96
C GLN A 6 53.46 -32.34 18.49
N TRP A 7 54.03 -33.09 17.56
CA TRP A 7 53.92 -32.80 16.13
C TRP A 7 52.48 -32.98 15.63
N LEU A 8 51.76 -33.98 16.12
CA LEU A 8 50.36 -34.19 15.77
C LEU A 8 49.48 -33.01 16.23
N LYS A 9 49.65 -32.56 17.48
CA LYS A 9 48.94 -31.39 18.03
C LYS A 9 49.24 -30.11 17.25
N ALA A 10 50.50 -29.88 16.90
CA ALA A 10 50.89 -28.73 16.09
C ALA A 10 50.25 -28.77 14.70
N SER A 11 50.20 -29.95 14.07
CA SER A 11 49.61 -30.15 12.75
C SER A 11 48.10 -29.88 12.76
N VAL A 12 47.40 -30.40 13.77
CA VAL A 12 45.95 -30.19 13.93
C VAL A 12 45.64 -28.71 14.19
N ALA A 13 46.42 -28.05 15.05
CA ALA A 13 46.26 -26.62 15.31
C ALA A 13 46.48 -25.77 14.05
N ALA A 14 47.51 -26.08 13.26
CA ALA A 14 47.77 -25.42 11.99
C ALA A 14 46.64 -25.63 10.97
N ALA A 15 46.09 -26.85 10.88
CA ALA A 15 44.97 -27.16 10.00
C ALA A 15 43.69 -26.39 10.36
N VAL A 16 43.37 -26.30 11.66
CA VAL A 16 42.19 -25.54 12.15
C VAL A 16 42.34 -24.04 11.85
N LEU A 17 43.54 -23.48 12.03
CA LEU A 17 43.81 -22.08 11.73
C LEU A 17 43.68 -21.78 10.23
N MET A 18 44.21 -22.64 9.36
CA MET A 18 44.09 -22.49 7.91
C MET A 18 42.63 -22.58 7.45
N ALA A 19 41.86 -23.54 7.99
CA ALA A 19 40.44 -23.67 7.69
C ALA A 19 39.63 -22.46 8.19
N GLY A 20 39.89 -21.99 9.41
CA GLY A 20 39.25 -20.81 9.99
C GLY A 20 39.58 -19.53 9.24
N ALA A 21 40.84 -19.35 8.83
CA ALA A 21 41.28 -18.20 8.04
C ALA A 21 40.63 -18.16 6.65
N GLY A 22 40.48 -19.32 5.98
CA GLY A 22 39.79 -19.40 4.69
C GLY A 22 38.32 -19.01 4.78
N ILE A 23 37.61 -19.52 5.79
CA ILE A 23 36.19 -19.17 6.04
C ILE A 23 36.07 -17.69 6.39
N PHE A 24 36.92 -17.18 7.30
CA PHE A 24 36.93 -15.76 7.69
C PHE A 24 37.16 -14.84 6.49
N HIS A 25 38.12 -15.19 5.63
CA HIS A 25 38.42 -14.38 4.45
C HIS A 25 37.23 -14.33 3.48
N HIS A 26 36.50 -15.44 3.33
CA HIS A 26 35.28 -15.48 2.51
C HIS A 26 34.16 -14.60 3.09
N TYR A 27 33.91 -14.69 4.41
CA TYR A 27 32.85 -13.92 5.07
C TYR A 27 33.14 -12.41 5.15
N VAL A 28 34.41 -12.02 5.34
CA VAL A 28 34.78 -10.61 5.56
C VAL A 28 35.05 -9.86 4.27
N ILE A 29 35.51 -10.53 3.20
CA ILE A 29 35.86 -9.85 1.96
C ILE A 29 34.86 -10.09 0.83
N TYR A 30 34.27 -11.28 0.73
CA TYR A 30 33.37 -11.61 -0.39
C TYR A 30 31.89 -11.41 -0.06
N LEU A 31 31.43 -11.94 1.08
CA LEU A 31 30.02 -11.80 1.49
C LEU A 31 29.50 -10.36 1.68
N PRO A 32 30.26 -9.34 2.13
CA PRO A 32 29.69 -8.05 2.46
C PRO A 32 29.09 -7.35 1.23
N ASP A 33 29.69 -7.50 0.06
CA ASP A 33 29.23 -6.86 -1.18
C ASP A 33 27.92 -7.49 -1.67
N GLU A 34 27.77 -8.82 -1.59
CA GLU A 34 26.54 -9.51 -1.96
C GLU A 34 25.39 -9.16 -1.01
N VAL A 35 25.64 -9.18 0.30
CA VAL A 35 24.64 -8.82 1.32
C VAL A 35 24.23 -7.36 1.17
N SER A 36 25.20 -6.44 0.98
CA SER A 36 24.91 -5.01 0.79
C SER A 36 24.09 -4.75 -0.47
N ARG A 37 24.37 -5.47 -1.56
CA ARG A 37 23.60 -5.37 -2.82
C ARG A 37 22.20 -5.94 -2.68
N ALA A 38 22.05 -7.07 -1.97
CA ALA A 38 20.75 -7.67 -1.69
C ALA A 38 19.89 -6.75 -0.82
N GLU A 39 20.47 -6.17 0.22
CA GLU A 39 19.80 -5.20 1.10
C GLU A 39 19.42 -3.93 0.34
N ALA A 40 20.32 -3.38 -0.49
CA ALA A 40 20.02 -2.22 -1.33
C ALA A 40 18.86 -2.48 -2.31
N ARG A 41 18.80 -3.69 -2.91
CA ARG A 41 17.68 -4.09 -3.79
C ARG A 41 16.37 -4.22 -3.03
N SER A 42 16.40 -4.82 -1.84
CA SER A 42 15.22 -4.94 -0.96
C SER A 42 14.69 -3.56 -0.58
N THR A 43 15.56 -2.68 -0.08
CA THR A 43 15.20 -1.33 0.33
C THR A 43 14.68 -0.49 -0.84
N ALA A 44 15.33 -0.55 -2.01
CA ALA A 44 14.85 0.14 -3.20
C ALA A 44 13.48 -0.39 -3.68
N GLY A 45 13.25 -1.70 -3.61
CA GLY A 45 11.97 -2.32 -3.91
C GLY A 45 10.86 -1.88 -2.95
N GLN A 46 11.15 -1.83 -1.65
CA GLN A 46 10.21 -1.35 -0.62
C GLN A 46 9.88 0.13 -0.80
N SER A 47 10.89 1.00 -0.93
CA SER A 47 10.66 2.43 -1.12
C SER A 47 9.85 2.72 -2.40
N GLY A 48 10.10 1.96 -3.48
CA GLY A 48 9.31 2.08 -4.71
C GLY A 48 7.86 1.63 -4.54
N LEU A 49 7.63 0.54 -3.79
CA LEU A 49 6.28 0.06 -3.47
C LEU A 49 5.51 1.10 -2.64
N ASP A 50 6.15 1.62 -1.59
CA ASP A 50 5.53 2.58 -0.67
C ASP A 50 5.15 3.88 -1.38
N HIS A 51 6.04 4.40 -2.23
CA HIS A 51 5.75 5.59 -3.03
C HIS A 51 4.57 5.37 -3.99
N CYS A 52 4.53 4.22 -4.67
CA CYS A 52 3.44 3.88 -5.57
C CYS A 52 2.10 3.76 -4.81
N ARG A 53 2.10 3.07 -3.66
CA ARG A 53 0.92 2.93 -2.81
C ARG A 53 0.42 4.26 -2.26
N GLN A 54 1.34 5.13 -1.85
CA GLN A 54 1.00 6.47 -1.39
C GLN A 54 0.32 7.28 -2.50
N SER A 55 0.85 7.23 -3.72
CA SER A 55 0.22 7.87 -4.87
C SER A 55 -1.18 7.29 -5.15
N ALA A 56 -1.32 5.96 -5.17
CA ALA A 56 -2.61 5.29 -5.35
C ALA A 56 -3.62 5.72 -4.27
N ARG A 57 -3.17 5.87 -3.02
CA ARG A 57 -4.01 6.32 -1.91
C ARG A 57 -4.49 7.76 -2.09
N LEU A 58 -3.60 8.67 -2.47
CA LEU A 58 -3.96 10.06 -2.75
C LEU A 58 -5.00 10.16 -3.87
N HIS A 59 -4.83 9.37 -4.94
CA HIS A 59 -5.82 9.31 -6.03
C HIS A 59 -7.16 8.75 -5.56
N TYR A 60 -7.14 7.72 -4.73
CA TYR A 60 -8.36 7.18 -4.12
C TYR A 60 -9.08 8.23 -3.28
N ASP A 61 -8.38 8.91 -2.36
CA ASP A 61 -8.99 9.90 -1.46
C ASP A 61 -9.62 11.07 -2.25
N VAL A 62 -8.94 11.57 -3.29
CA VAL A 62 -9.48 12.62 -4.18
C VAL A 62 -10.70 12.12 -4.97
N THR A 63 -10.63 10.90 -5.49
CA THR A 63 -11.74 10.31 -6.26
C THR A 63 -12.96 10.08 -5.37
N TRP A 64 -12.74 9.60 -4.14
CA TRP A 64 -13.80 9.42 -3.16
C TRP A 64 -14.47 10.74 -2.80
N ALA A 65 -13.69 11.75 -2.41
CA ALA A 65 -14.22 13.06 -2.04
C ALA A 65 -14.99 13.71 -3.20
N SER A 66 -14.51 13.61 -4.44
CA SER A 66 -15.23 14.12 -5.61
C SER A 66 -16.54 13.37 -5.89
N ALA A 67 -16.56 12.05 -5.68
CA ALA A 67 -17.78 11.26 -5.79
C ALA A 67 -18.80 11.65 -4.71
N CYS A 68 -18.33 11.95 -3.49
CA CYS A 68 -19.17 12.44 -2.39
C CYS A 68 -19.84 13.77 -2.73
N MET A 69 -19.05 14.76 -3.17
CA MET A 69 -19.58 16.05 -3.63
C MET A 69 -20.60 15.88 -4.77
N ALA A 70 -20.36 14.94 -5.69
CA ALA A 70 -21.29 14.66 -6.78
C ALA A 70 -22.61 14.04 -6.31
N VAL A 71 -22.59 13.18 -5.28
CA VAL A 71 -23.83 12.64 -4.68
C VAL A 71 -24.58 13.73 -3.92
N ALA A 72 -23.89 14.50 -3.08
CA ALA A 72 -24.51 15.56 -2.30
C ALA A 72 -25.18 16.61 -3.18
N SER A 73 -24.50 17.04 -4.25
CA SER A 73 -25.09 17.99 -5.21
C SER A 73 -26.28 17.41 -5.98
N GLN A 74 -26.28 16.12 -6.30
CA GLN A 74 -27.42 15.45 -6.92
C GLN A 74 -28.62 15.38 -5.97
N GLU A 75 -28.41 15.04 -4.71
CA GLU A 75 -29.50 14.99 -3.72
C GLU A 75 -30.04 16.38 -3.40
N GLU A 76 -29.19 17.41 -3.37
CA GLU A 76 -29.63 18.80 -3.23
C GLU A 76 -30.54 19.22 -4.40
N GLN A 77 -30.17 18.87 -5.64
CA GLN A 77 -30.99 19.15 -6.81
C GLN A 77 -32.35 18.42 -6.76
N ARG A 78 -32.35 17.14 -6.39
CA ARG A 78 -33.58 16.34 -6.25
C ARG A 78 -34.49 16.89 -5.15
N HIS A 79 -33.92 17.32 -4.04
CA HIS A 79 -34.67 17.97 -2.96
C HIS A 79 -35.29 19.29 -3.42
N ALA A 80 -34.52 20.13 -4.12
CA ALA A 80 -35.02 21.39 -4.66
C ALA A 80 -36.13 21.17 -5.70
N GLU A 81 -36.03 20.14 -6.53
CA GLU A 81 -37.07 19.72 -7.47
C GLU A 81 -38.32 19.23 -6.74
N CYS A 82 -38.18 18.39 -5.72
CA CYS A 82 -39.29 17.94 -4.87
C CYS A 82 -40.07 19.11 -4.26
N LEU A 83 -39.35 20.13 -3.76
CA LEU A 83 -39.96 21.33 -3.18
C LEU A 83 -40.70 22.17 -4.24
N ARG A 84 -40.18 22.21 -5.46
CA ARG A 84 -40.76 22.99 -6.58
C ARG A 84 -42.03 22.35 -7.11
N ASP A 85 -42.03 21.03 -7.24
CA ASP A 85 -43.12 20.28 -7.87
C ASP A 85 -44.18 19.82 -6.85
N GLY A 86 -43.89 19.97 -5.56
CA GLY A 86 -44.78 19.59 -4.48
C GLY A 86 -46.09 20.39 -4.48
N GLN A 87 -47.20 19.68 -4.60
CA GLN A 87 -48.54 20.25 -4.44
C GLN A 87 -49.03 20.12 -2.99
N GLY A 88 -49.74 21.15 -2.50
CA GLY A 88 -50.38 21.17 -1.20
C GLY A 88 -49.82 22.24 -0.26
N ASP A 89 -49.96 22.01 1.05
CA ASP A 89 -49.44 22.91 2.07
C ASP A 89 -47.89 22.94 2.06
N PRO A 90 -47.26 24.13 2.05
CA PRO A 90 -45.80 24.26 1.97
C PRO A 90 -45.03 23.58 3.11
N ALA A 91 -45.59 23.55 4.33
CA ALA A 91 -44.93 22.91 5.47
C ALA A 91 -44.97 21.39 5.33
N GLN A 92 -46.09 20.83 4.85
CA GLN A 92 -46.22 19.39 4.57
C GLN A 92 -45.32 18.94 3.41
N VAL A 93 -45.25 19.73 2.33
CA VAL A 93 -44.35 19.45 1.20
C VAL A 93 -42.89 19.43 1.66
N ARG A 94 -42.48 20.42 2.45
CA ARG A 94 -41.11 20.48 3.00
C ARG A 94 -40.79 19.27 3.87
N ALA A 95 -41.65 18.95 4.82
CA ALA A 95 -41.45 17.79 5.69
C ALA A 95 -41.33 16.47 4.89
N ARG A 96 -42.14 16.29 3.85
CA ARG A 96 -42.07 15.12 2.96
C ARG A 96 -40.75 15.08 2.17
N CYS A 97 -40.34 16.20 1.58
CA CYS A 97 -39.09 16.25 0.81
C CYS A 97 -37.86 16.05 1.69
N ASP A 98 -37.85 16.62 2.90
CA ASP A 98 -36.78 16.41 3.89
C ASP A 98 -36.70 14.93 4.30
N GLN A 99 -37.84 14.25 4.46
CA GLN A 99 -37.88 12.82 4.75
C GLN A 99 -37.39 11.95 3.58
N LEU A 100 -37.66 12.37 2.33
CA LEU A 100 -37.28 11.62 1.13
C LEU A 100 -35.80 11.73 0.78
N HIS A 101 -35.17 12.89 1.03
CA HIS A 101 -33.83 13.19 0.51
C HIS A 101 -32.68 13.11 1.54
N GLY A 102 -32.94 12.61 2.76
CA GLY A 102 -31.91 12.24 3.74
C GLY A 102 -30.88 13.33 4.07
N GLU A 103 -29.77 12.92 4.70
CA GLU A 103 -28.63 13.80 4.94
C GLU A 103 -27.82 14.01 3.65
N ARG A 104 -27.64 15.27 3.28
CA ARG A 104 -26.82 15.72 2.15
C ARG A 104 -25.38 15.89 2.62
N ASP A 105 -24.73 14.78 2.96
CA ASP A 105 -23.34 14.82 3.40
C ASP A 105 -22.39 15.02 2.20
N GLY A 106 -21.90 16.25 2.04
CA GLY A 106 -20.90 16.63 1.06
C GLY A 106 -19.46 16.54 1.57
N SER A 107 -19.23 15.93 2.74
CA SER A 107 -17.89 15.77 3.29
C SER A 107 -17.02 14.86 2.43
N SER A 108 -15.70 14.96 2.61
CA SER A 108 -14.74 14.07 1.96
C SER A 108 -14.84 12.61 2.42
N ASP A 109 -15.52 12.36 3.54
CA ASP A 109 -15.62 11.05 4.19
C ASP A 109 -17.06 10.48 4.12
N CYS A 110 -17.86 10.98 3.18
CA CYS A 110 -19.23 10.53 3.03
C CYS A 110 -19.32 9.02 2.72
N THR A 111 -20.49 8.44 2.98
CA THR A 111 -20.80 7.07 2.54
C THR A 111 -21.36 7.11 1.12
N LEU A 112 -20.59 6.57 0.16
CA LEU A 112 -21.05 6.43 -1.22
C LEU A 112 -22.04 5.28 -1.37
N PRO A 113 -23.02 5.37 -2.30
CA PRO A 113 -23.84 4.23 -2.69
C PRO A 113 -22.98 3.06 -3.18
N ASP A 114 -23.38 1.83 -2.85
CA ASP A 114 -22.60 0.60 -3.10
C ASP A 114 -22.04 0.51 -4.52
N ALA A 115 -22.86 0.81 -5.54
CA ALA A 115 -22.44 0.71 -6.93
C ALA A 115 -21.30 1.71 -7.26
N ARG A 116 -21.33 2.91 -6.67
CA ARG A 116 -20.32 3.95 -6.89
C ARG A 116 -19.06 3.66 -6.07
N ALA A 117 -19.23 3.26 -4.81
CA ALA A 117 -18.14 2.82 -3.95
C ALA A 117 -17.37 1.65 -4.57
N ALA A 118 -18.07 0.67 -5.14
CA ALA A 118 -17.47 -0.50 -5.79
C ALA A 118 -16.54 -0.11 -6.95
N VAL A 119 -16.92 0.87 -7.78
CA VAL A 119 -16.10 1.35 -8.89
C VAL A 119 -14.81 2.02 -8.37
N VAL A 120 -14.92 2.89 -7.37
CA VAL A 120 -13.75 3.58 -6.79
C VAL A 120 -12.81 2.59 -6.08
N ASN A 121 -13.37 1.65 -5.33
CA ASN A 121 -12.63 0.60 -4.64
C ASN A 121 -11.93 -0.35 -5.62
N ALA A 122 -12.59 -0.75 -6.71
CA ALA A 122 -11.99 -1.57 -7.75
C ALA A 122 -10.82 -0.85 -8.42
N ALA A 123 -10.97 0.43 -8.76
CA ALA A 123 -9.90 1.23 -9.35
C ALA A 123 -8.67 1.36 -8.42
N PHE A 124 -8.90 1.52 -7.12
CA PHE A 124 -7.83 1.54 -6.11
C PHE A 124 -7.14 0.19 -5.98
N LYS A 125 -7.91 -0.90 -5.92
CA LYS A 125 -7.36 -2.26 -5.91
C LYS A 125 -6.49 -2.52 -7.14
N ASP A 126 -6.97 -2.17 -8.33
CA ASP A 126 -6.20 -2.31 -9.57
C ASP A 126 -4.91 -1.48 -9.54
N ALA A 127 -4.92 -0.31 -8.90
CA ALA A 127 -3.72 0.51 -8.72
C ALA A 127 -2.71 -0.13 -7.77
N ASP A 128 -3.14 -0.68 -6.63
CA ASP A 128 -2.27 -1.41 -5.71
C ASP A 128 -1.66 -2.65 -6.37
N ASP A 129 -2.47 -3.43 -7.09
CA ASP A 129 -2.02 -4.62 -7.81
C ASP A 129 -0.96 -4.27 -8.87
N ARG A 130 -1.11 -3.13 -9.56
CA ARG A 130 -0.07 -2.61 -10.48
C ARG A 130 1.22 -2.23 -9.77
N CYS A 131 1.15 -1.61 -8.58
CA CYS A 131 2.34 -1.29 -7.80
C CYS A 131 3.15 -2.55 -7.45
N VAL A 132 2.48 -3.60 -6.99
CA VAL A 132 3.12 -4.88 -6.67
C VAL A 132 3.71 -5.53 -7.92
N ALA A 133 2.99 -5.50 -9.05
CA ALA A 133 3.48 -6.04 -10.31
C ALA A 133 4.71 -5.30 -10.85
N GLU A 134 4.78 -3.97 -10.68
CA GLU A 134 5.93 -3.18 -11.11
C GLU A 134 7.20 -3.51 -10.31
N VAL A 135 7.10 -3.59 -8.98
CA VAL A 135 8.24 -3.94 -8.13
C VAL A 135 8.74 -5.36 -8.43
N LYS A 136 7.84 -6.33 -8.59
CA LYS A 136 8.21 -7.69 -9.02
C LYS A 136 8.98 -7.71 -10.35
N ARG A 137 8.56 -6.89 -11.33
CA ARG A 137 9.28 -6.78 -12.62
C ARG A 137 10.67 -6.16 -12.48
N ARG A 138 10.87 -5.24 -11.52
CA ARG A 138 12.15 -4.55 -11.31
C ARG A 138 13.16 -5.37 -10.49
N VAL A 139 12.68 -6.16 -9.53
CA VAL A 139 13.52 -6.93 -8.59
C VAL A 139 13.83 -8.34 -9.13
N GLY A 140 13.03 -8.85 -10.07
CA GLY A 140 13.11 -10.24 -10.53
C GLY A 140 12.34 -11.19 -9.59
N PRO A 141 12.06 -12.44 -10.03
CA PRO A 141 11.50 -13.47 -9.16
C PRO A 141 12.46 -13.86 -8.02
#